data_AF-A0A091A2C2-F1
#
_entry.id   AF-A0A091A2C2-F1
#
_cell.length_a   1.000
_cell.length_b   1.000
_cell.length_c   1.000
_cell.angle_alpha   90.00
_cell.angle_beta   90.00
_cell.angle_gamma   90.00
#
_symmetry.space_group_name_H-M   'P 1'
#
loop_
_entity.id
_entity.type
_entity.pdbx_description
1 polymer ?
#
loop_
_entity_poly.entity_id
_entity_poly.type
_entity_poly.pdbx_seq_one_letter_code
_entity_poly.pdbx_strand_id
1 'polypeptide(L)'
;MKQRELDLADFKANDQMIRYHALASIMAAEAIEDELIRQGVTSETLNGLDAASYRVLYDRLTEEVAQYIALADDPERVKQEGLETYNSYGNMLKHKIMLVKASATDLLQRAEQSRTFDEHNKDGTPKDYKKKLQEAILEYDVFVIGPE
;
A
#
# COMPACT_ATOMS: atom_id res chain seq x y z
N MET A 1 10.56 11.75 -3.19
CA MET A 1 11.03 11.03 -1.99
C MET A 1 11.25 11.95 -0.79
N LYS A 2 12.08 13.01 -0.86
CA LYS A 2 12.41 13.85 0.31
C LYS A 2 11.22 14.37 1.14
N GLN A 3 10.12 14.81 0.51
CA GLN A 3 8.97 15.34 1.28
C GLN A 3 8.27 14.27 2.12
N ARG A 4 7.99 13.10 1.55
CA ARG A 4 7.30 12.01 2.28
C ARG A 4 8.13 11.46 3.44
N GLU A 5 9.45 11.47 3.32
CA GLU A 5 10.35 11.11 4.44
C GLU A 5 10.28 12.13 5.59
N LEU A 6 10.17 13.43 5.25
CA LEU A 6 9.94 14.48 6.24
C LEU A 6 8.56 14.32 6.89
N ASP A 7 7.52 14.07 6.09
CA ASP A 7 6.16 13.86 6.60
C ASP A 7 6.11 12.67 7.58
N LEU A 8 6.79 11.55 7.28
CA LEU A 8 6.90 10.41 8.21
C LEU A 8 7.59 10.80 9.52
N ALA A 9 8.69 11.56 9.44
CA ALA A 9 9.41 12.00 10.64
C ALA A 9 8.53 12.93 11.50
N ASP A 10 7.81 13.84 10.86
CA ASP A 10 6.90 14.77 11.52
C ASP A 10 5.71 14.05 12.14
N PHE A 11 5.06 13.13 11.42
CA PHE A 11 3.97 12.32 11.96
C PHE A 11 4.42 11.53 13.18
N LYS A 12 5.60 10.90 13.12
CA LYS A 12 6.14 10.16 14.25
C LYS A 12 6.47 11.07 15.44
N ALA A 13 7.04 12.25 15.19
CA ALA A 13 7.37 13.22 16.24
C ALA A 13 6.13 13.78 16.94
N ASN A 14 5.01 13.87 16.23
CA ASN A 14 3.74 14.40 16.75
C ASN A 14 2.75 13.31 17.19
N ASP A 15 3.19 12.04 17.30
CA ASP A 15 2.33 10.90 17.65
C ASP A 15 1.10 10.79 16.72
N GLN A 16 1.26 11.06 15.42
CA GLN A 16 0.23 10.89 14.38
C GLN A 16 0.41 9.55 13.67
N MET A 17 0.23 8.46 14.41
CA MET A 17 0.57 7.11 13.98
C MET A 17 -0.38 6.53 12.93
N ILE A 18 -1.66 6.96 12.88
CA ILE A 18 -2.57 6.61 11.78
C ILE A 18 -2.04 7.21 10.48
N ARG A 19 -1.71 8.51 10.47
CA ARG A 19 -1.13 9.19 9.30
C ARG A 19 0.22 8.61 8.91
N TYR A 20 1.07 8.30 9.90
CA TYR A 20 2.35 7.64 9.70
C TYR A 20 2.19 6.30 8.99
N HIS A 21 1.39 5.38 9.53
CA HIS A 21 1.27 4.03 8.97
C HIS A 21 0.48 4.02 7.64
N ALA A 22 -0.42 4.98 7.41
CA ALA A 22 -1.02 5.20 6.10
C ALA A 22 0.04 5.56 5.04
N LEU A 23 0.89 6.56 5.31
CA LEU A 23 1.96 6.95 4.40
C LEU A 23 3.02 5.85 4.22
N ALA A 24 3.40 5.20 5.31
CA ALA A 24 4.37 4.11 5.30
C ALA A 24 3.87 2.92 4.47
N SER A 25 2.56 2.62 4.52
CA SER A 25 1.93 1.61 3.66
C SER A 25 2.02 1.97 2.17
N ILE A 26 1.75 3.23 1.81
CA ILE A 26 1.87 3.71 0.42
C ILE A 26 3.33 3.59 -0.04
N MET A 27 4.29 4.06 0.75
CA MET A 27 5.71 4.00 0.40
C MET A 27 6.23 2.56 0.30
N ALA A 28 5.77 1.66 1.17
CA ALA A 28 6.10 0.24 1.08
C ALA A 28 5.52 -0.39 -0.20
N ALA A 29 4.32 0.02 -0.61
CA ALA A 29 3.71 -0.43 -1.85
C ALA A 29 4.44 0.12 -3.11
N GLU A 30 4.88 1.37 -3.08
CA GLU A 30 5.71 1.95 -4.15
C GLU A 30 7.05 1.21 -4.29
N ALA A 31 7.68 0.82 -3.17
CA ALA A 31 8.90 0.04 -3.22
C ALA A 31 8.73 -1.32 -3.92
N ILE A 32 7.55 -1.95 -3.80
CA ILE A 32 7.21 -3.15 -4.57
C ILE A 32 7.08 -2.81 -6.07
N GLU A 33 6.43 -1.70 -6.44
CA GLU A 33 6.35 -1.29 -7.86
C GLU A 33 7.75 -1.05 -8.45
N ASP A 34 8.60 -0.32 -7.71
CA ASP A 34 9.98 -0.06 -8.10
C ASP A 34 10.77 -1.35 -8.29
N GLU A 35 10.57 -2.34 -7.42
CA GLU A 35 11.22 -3.64 -7.53
C GLU A 35 10.76 -4.43 -8.76
N LEU A 36 9.47 -4.42 -9.06
CA LEU A 36 8.93 -5.04 -10.28
C LEU A 36 9.55 -4.38 -11.52
N ILE A 37 9.61 -3.05 -11.56
CA ILE A 37 10.24 -2.30 -12.66
C ILE A 37 11.74 -2.63 -12.76
N ARG A 38 12.46 -2.65 -11.62
CA ARG A 38 13.90 -2.94 -11.56
C ARG A 38 14.23 -4.34 -12.09
N GLN A 39 13.38 -5.31 -11.81
CA GLN A 39 13.52 -6.68 -12.30
C GLN A 39 13.03 -6.88 -13.74
N GLY A 40 12.55 -5.81 -14.41
CA GLY A 40 12.04 -5.89 -15.78
C GLY A 40 10.72 -6.65 -15.90
N VAL A 41 9.99 -6.81 -14.80
CA VAL A 41 8.70 -7.47 -14.74
C VAL A 41 7.66 -6.55 -15.38
N THR A 42 7.10 -6.96 -16.51
CA THR A 42 6.15 -6.16 -17.29
C THR A 42 4.71 -6.39 -16.85
N SER A 43 3.78 -5.58 -17.36
CA SER A 43 2.36 -5.59 -17.03
C SER A 43 1.66 -6.96 -17.12
N GLU A 44 2.24 -7.90 -17.87
CA GLU A 44 1.61 -9.16 -18.27
C GLU A 44 2.45 -10.39 -17.93
N THR A 45 3.68 -10.24 -17.40
CA THR A 45 4.53 -11.40 -17.07
C THR A 45 5.28 -11.20 -15.76
N LEU A 46 5.23 -12.21 -14.88
CA LEU A 46 6.03 -12.34 -13.65
C LEU A 46 7.31 -13.18 -13.88
N ASN A 47 7.64 -13.48 -15.13
CA ASN A 47 8.79 -14.33 -15.45
C ASN A 47 10.08 -13.68 -14.94
N GLY A 48 10.82 -14.42 -14.11
CA GLY A 48 12.07 -13.94 -13.53
C GLY A 48 11.92 -13.05 -12.30
N LEU A 49 10.71 -12.89 -11.75
CA LEU A 49 10.55 -12.24 -10.45
C LEU A 49 11.27 -13.06 -9.37
N ASP A 50 12.27 -12.46 -8.73
CA ASP A 50 12.89 -12.98 -7.53
C ASP A 50 11.91 -12.88 -6.36
N ALA A 51 11.24 -14.00 -6.08
CA ALA A 51 10.28 -14.14 -5.00
C ALA A 51 10.89 -13.87 -3.62
N ALA A 52 12.19 -14.07 -3.42
CA ALA A 52 12.84 -13.79 -2.14
C ALA A 52 12.96 -12.28 -1.90
N SER A 53 13.46 -11.53 -2.89
CA SER A 53 13.51 -10.06 -2.83
C SER A 53 12.11 -9.45 -2.74
N TYR A 54 11.15 -9.98 -3.49
CA TYR A 54 9.75 -9.55 -3.41
C TYR A 54 9.16 -9.77 -2.01
N ARG A 55 9.40 -10.95 -1.40
CA ARG A 55 8.85 -11.29 -0.08
C ARG A 55 9.28 -10.31 1.01
N VAL A 56 10.54 -9.85 1.00
CA VAL A 56 11.01 -8.85 1.98
C VAL A 56 10.19 -7.56 1.91
N LEU A 57 9.88 -7.09 0.69
CA LEU A 57 9.07 -5.89 0.49
C LEU A 57 7.60 -6.13 0.83
N TYR A 58 7.08 -7.30 0.49
CA TYR A 58 5.73 -7.72 0.84
C TYR A 58 5.51 -7.80 2.36
N ASP A 59 6.50 -8.32 3.11
CA ASP A 59 6.43 -8.43 4.56
C ASP A 59 6.38 -7.04 5.20
N ARG A 60 7.20 -6.10 4.70
CA ARG A 60 7.16 -4.69 5.12
C ARG A 60 5.80 -4.05 4.84
N LEU A 61 5.26 -4.21 3.63
CA LEU A 61 3.91 -3.72 3.31
C LEU A 61 2.87 -4.33 4.26
N THR A 62 2.95 -5.63 4.52
CA THR A 62 2.01 -6.34 5.39
C THR A 62 2.04 -5.82 6.81
N GLU A 63 3.22 -5.54 7.36
CA GLU A 63 3.40 -4.96 8.68
C GLU A 63 2.78 -3.56 8.77
N GLU A 64 3.13 -2.65 7.86
CA GLU A 64 2.62 -1.28 7.87
C GLU A 64 1.10 -1.22 7.71
N VAL A 65 0.54 -2.07 6.83
CA VAL A 65 -0.91 -2.15 6.63
C VAL A 65 -1.61 -2.70 7.88
N ALA A 66 -1.02 -3.68 8.56
CA ALA A 66 -1.59 -4.22 9.79
C ALA A 66 -1.62 -3.17 10.91
N GLN A 67 -0.54 -2.41 11.08
CA GLN A 67 -0.48 -1.31 12.05
C GLN A 67 -1.48 -0.21 11.72
N TYR A 68 -1.56 0.19 10.45
CA TYR A 68 -2.53 1.19 10.01
C TYR A 68 -3.96 0.76 10.32
N ILE A 69 -4.36 -0.46 9.94
CA ILE A 69 -5.71 -0.97 10.19
C ILE A 69 -6.02 -1.01 11.69
N ALA A 70 -5.09 -1.52 12.51
CA ALA A 70 -5.28 -1.62 13.94
C ALA A 70 -5.53 -0.26 14.60
N LEU A 71 -4.77 0.77 14.21
CA LEU A 71 -4.92 2.14 14.74
C LEU A 71 -6.13 2.86 14.15
N ALA A 72 -6.44 2.63 12.87
CA ALA A 72 -7.60 3.18 12.19
C ALA A 72 -8.93 2.66 12.74
N ASP A 73 -8.94 1.43 13.25
CA ASP A 73 -10.10 0.80 13.88
C ASP A 73 -10.21 1.12 15.37
N ASP A 74 -9.25 1.86 15.95
CA ASP A 74 -9.28 2.37 17.32
C ASP A 74 -9.92 3.78 17.36
N PRO A 75 -11.16 3.91 17.88
CA PRO A 75 -11.86 5.19 17.92
C PRO A 75 -11.17 6.24 18.81
N GLU A 76 -10.50 5.81 19.89
CA GLU A 76 -9.77 6.73 20.76
C GLU A 76 -8.55 7.29 20.02
N ARG A 77 -7.88 6.46 19.23
CA ARG A 77 -6.75 6.91 18.40
C ARG A 77 -7.17 7.85 17.29
N VAL A 78 -8.26 7.51 16.58
CA VAL A 78 -8.86 8.36 15.54
C VAL A 78 -9.20 9.75 16.11
N LYS A 79 -9.78 9.79 17.32
CA LYS A 79 -10.08 11.05 18.01
C LYS A 79 -8.81 11.79 18.44
N GLN A 80 -7.81 11.09 18.98
CA GLN A 80 -6.54 11.69 19.41
C GLN A 80 -5.82 12.41 18.25
N GLU A 81 -5.88 11.86 17.05
CA GLU A 81 -5.25 12.45 15.85
C GLU A 81 -6.12 13.50 15.14
N GLY A 82 -7.26 13.88 15.73
CA GLY A 82 -8.17 14.89 15.17
C GLY A 82 -8.86 14.44 13.88
N LEU A 83 -9.00 13.13 13.68
CA LEU A 83 -9.58 12.53 12.47
C LEU A 83 -11.09 12.31 12.64
N GLU A 84 -11.83 13.29 13.16
CA GLU A 84 -13.27 13.13 13.43
C GLU A 84 -14.10 12.87 12.15
N THR A 85 -13.59 13.28 10.98
CA THR A 85 -14.14 13.01 9.64
C THR A 85 -13.59 11.73 8.99
N TYR A 86 -12.80 10.92 9.72
CA TYR A 86 -12.18 9.68 9.23
C TYR A 86 -13.17 8.74 8.53
N ASN A 87 -14.42 8.74 8.99
CA ASN A 87 -15.43 7.80 8.54
C ASN A 87 -15.69 7.82 7.02
N SER A 88 -15.48 8.94 6.33
CA SER A 88 -15.67 9.02 4.87
C SER A 88 -14.38 8.75 4.10
N TYR A 89 -13.32 9.49 4.39
CA TYR A 89 -12.06 9.43 3.63
C TYR A 89 -11.10 8.36 4.14
N GLY A 90 -10.99 8.23 5.46
CA GLY A 90 -10.13 7.23 6.11
C GLY A 90 -10.59 5.79 5.83
N ASN A 91 -11.90 5.52 5.86
CA ASN A 91 -12.42 4.20 5.50
C ASN A 91 -12.18 3.85 4.03
N MET A 92 -12.27 4.82 3.13
CA MET A 92 -12.02 4.61 1.71
C MET A 92 -10.53 4.37 1.44
N LEU A 93 -9.64 5.18 2.04
CA LEU A 93 -8.20 4.94 2.02
C LEU A 93 -7.83 3.56 2.59
N LYS A 94 -8.40 3.20 3.75
CA LYS A 94 -8.22 1.88 4.37
C LYS A 94 -8.59 0.75 3.40
N HIS A 95 -9.74 0.86 2.75
CA HIS A 95 -10.15 -0.11 1.75
C HIS A 95 -9.17 -0.19 0.56
N LYS A 96 -8.71 0.95 0.01
CA LYS A 96 -7.75 0.94 -1.10
C LYS A 96 -6.40 0.33 -0.72
N ILE A 97 -5.87 0.66 0.45
CA ILE A 97 -4.62 0.07 0.97
C ILE A 97 -4.78 -1.45 1.16
N MET A 98 -5.93 -1.93 1.64
CA MET A 98 -6.22 -3.37 1.71
C MET A 98 -6.22 -4.05 0.33
N LEU A 99 -6.78 -3.40 -0.70
CA LEU A 99 -6.76 -3.92 -2.06
C LEU A 99 -5.33 -3.99 -2.64
N VAL A 100 -4.48 -3.01 -2.34
CA VAL A 100 -3.06 -3.03 -2.72
C VAL A 100 -2.36 -4.23 -2.07
N LYS A 101 -2.53 -4.43 -0.76
CA LYS A 101 -1.99 -5.59 -0.06
C LYS A 101 -2.48 -6.90 -0.65
N ALA A 102 -3.78 -7.02 -0.94
CA ALA A 102 -4.34 -8.22 -1.56
C ALA A 102 -3.70 -8.52 -2.93
N SER A 103 -3.54 -7.49 -3.77
CA SER A 103 -2.86 -7.63 -5.06
C SER A 103 -1.38 -8.00 -4.90
N ALA A 104 -0.69 -7.46 -3.89
CA ALA A 104 0.68 -7.87 -3.55
C ALA A 104 0.77 -9.34 -3.11
N THR A 105 -0.19 -9.82 -2.31
CA THR A 105 -0.31 -11.23 -1.94
C THR A 105 -0.48 -12.11 -3.18
N ASP A 106 -1.33 -11.70 -4.12
CA ASP A 106 -1.57 -12.44 -5.35
C ASP A 106 -0.30 -12.52 -6.22
N LEU A 107 0.46 -11.42 -6.33
CA LEU A 107 1.75 -11.40 -7.03
C LEU A 107 2.76 -12.37 -6.39
N LEU A 108 2.89 -12.36 -5.07
CA LEU A 108 3.79 -13.27 -4.35
C LEU A 108 3.39 -14.73 -4.57
N GLN A 109 2.11 -15.07 -4.39
CA GLN A 109 1.60 -16.43 -4.62
C GLN A 109 1.89 -16.91 -6.04
N ARG A 110 1.74 -16.02 -7.04
CA ARG A 110 2.01 -16.34 -8.45
C ARG A 110 3.50 -16.53 -8.72
N ALA A 111 4.36 -15.69 -8.15
CA ALA A 111 5.81 -15.81 -8.23
C ALA A 111 6.28 -17.16 -7.69
N GLU A 112 5.74 -17.59 -6.54
CA GLU A 112 6.08 -18.87 -5.92
C GLU A 112 5.55 -20.09 -6.69
N GLN A 113 4.35 -19.98 -7.26
CA GLN A 113 3.69 -21.08 -7.95
C GLN A 113 4.11 -21.24 -9.41
N SER A 114 4.96 -20.34 -9.96
CA SER A 114 5.40 -20.34 -11.37
C SER A 114 4.23 -20.43 -12.38
N ARG A 115 3.06 -19.87 -12.04
CA ARG A 115 1.87 -19.93 -12.91
C ARG A 115 1.97 -18.92 -14.05
N THR A 116 1.76 -19.38 -15.28
CA THR A 116 1.62 -18.51 -16.46
C THR A 116 0.23 -17.87 -16.53
N PHE A 117 0.16 -16.69 -17.14
CA PHE A 117 -1.04 -15.87 -17.28
C PHE A 117 -2.03 -16.48 -18.26
N ASP A 118 -3.31 -16.34 -17.95
CA ASP A 118 -4.41 -16.43 -18.92
C ASP A 118 -5.04 -15.03 -18.99
N GLU A 119 -5.33 -14.55 -20.20
CA GLU A 119 -5.95 -13.25 -20.52
C GLU A 119 -7.26 -12.97 -19.77
N HIS A 120 -7.88 -14.03 -19.22
CA HIS A 120 -9.09 -13.94 -18.41
C HIS A 120 -8.86 -13.69 -16.91
N ASN A 121 -7.62 -13.74 -16.41
CA ASN A 121 -7.29 -13.58 -14.99
C ASN A 121 -6.47 -12.31 -14.73
N LYS A 122 -7.15 -11.16 -14.74
CA LYS A 122 -6.55 -9.81 -14.64
C LYS A 122 -6.07 -9.43 -13.24
N ASP A 123 -6.64 -10.04 -12.20
CA ASP A 123 -6.18 -9.86 -10.82
C ASP A 123 -4.78 -10.46 -10.62
N GLY A 124 -3.99 -9.90 -9.70
CA GLY A 124 -2.65 -10.41 -9.39
C GLY A 124 -1.65 -10.27 -10.54
N THR A 125 -1.87 -9.29 -11.44
CA THR A 125 -0.91 -8.88 -12.47
C THR A 125 -0.17 -7.62 -12.02
N PRO A 126 1.07 -7.35 -12.49
CA PRO A 126 1.76 -6.09 -12.19
C PRO A 126 0.94 -4.85 -12.62
N LYS A 127 0.14 -4.98 -13.69
CA LYS A 127 -0.79 -3.93 -14.14
C LYS A 127 -1.91 -3.68 -13.14
N ASP A 128 -2.52 -4.73 -12.61
CA ASP A 128 -3.56 -4.65 -11.59
C ASP A 128 -3.02 -4.04 -10.29
N TYR A 129 -1.84 -4.48 -9.87
CA TYR A 129 -1.15 -3.92 -8.71
C TYR A 129 -0.92 -2.41 -8.86
N LYS A 130 -0.33 -1.99 -9.99
CA LYS A 130 -0.11 -0.56 -10.30
C LYS A 130 -1.40 0.24 -10.26
N LYS A 131 -2.48 -0.28 -10.83
CA LYS A 131 -3.79 0.39 -10.82
C LYS A 131 -4.30 0.59 -9.39
N LYS A 132 -4.26 -0.47 -8.56
CA LYS A 132 -4.69 -0.40 -7.15
C LYS A 132 -3.81 0.56 -6.34
N LEU A 133 -2.50 0.58 -6.59
CA LEU A 133 -1.57 1.52 -5.97
C LEU A 133 -1.89 2.97 -6.33
N GLN A 134 -2.12 3.26 -7.62
CA GLN A 134 -2.52 4.59 -8.07
C GLN A 134 -3.82 5.05 -7.42
N GLU A 135 -4.82 4.17 -7.32
CA GLU A 135 -6.07 4.49 -6.62
C GLU A 135 -5.82 4.77 -5.12
N ALA A 136 -4.95 4.00 -4.45
CA ALA A 136 -4.62 4.24 -3.04
C ALA A 136 -3.86 5.55 -2.82
N ILE A 137 -2.96 5.93 -3.73
CA ILE A 137 -2.25 7.23 -3.68
C ILE A 137 -3.24 8.39 -3.80
N LEU A 138 -4.19 8.30 -4.73
CA LEU A 138 -5.21 9.34 -4.89
C LEU A 138 -6.07 9.49 -3.63
N GLU A 139 -6.50 8.39 -3.02
CA GLU A 139 -7.25 8.45 -1.75
C GLU A 139 -6.38 8.96 -0.58
N TYR A 140 -5.07 8.67 -0.60
CA TYR A 140 -4.15 9.20 0.40
C TYR A 140 -4.05 10.73 0.30
N ASP A 141 -3.94 11.26 -0.91
CA ASP A 141 -3.89 12.70 -1.14
C ASP A 141 -5.18 13.38 -0.65
N VAL A 142 -6.35 12.79 -0.93
CA VAL A 142 -7.65 13.28 -0.40
C VAL A 142 -7.69 13.21 1.13
N PHE A 143 -7.20 12.13 1.73
CA PHE A 143 -7.15 11.96 3.18
C PHE A 143 -6.25 13.00 3.88
N VAL A 144 -5.13 13.38 3.25
CA VAL A 144 -4.19 14.36 3.81
C VAL A 144 -4.69 15.79 3.63
N ILE A 145 -5.23 16.13 2.45
CA ILE A 145 -5.66 17.49 2.12
C ILE A 145 -6.98 17.84 2.82
N GLY A 146 -7.84 16.84 3.08
CA GLY A 146 -9.21 17.05 3.55
C GLY A 146 -10.11 17.57 2.42
N PRO A 147 -11.45 17.60 2.61
CA PRO A 147 -12.32 18.29 1.66
C PRO A 147 -12.04 19.80 1.70
N GLU A 148 -11.96 20.41 0.51
CA GLU A 148 -12.10 21.87 0.35
C GLU A 148 -13.44 22.38 0.88
#